data_AF-A0A966LYX3-F1
#
_entry.id   AF-A0A966LYX3-F1
#
_cell.length_a   1.000
_cell.length_b   1.000
_cell.length_c   1.000
_cell.angle_alpha   90.00
_cell.angle_beta   90.00
_cell.angle_gamma   90.00
#
_symmetry.space_group_name_H-M   'P 1'
#
loop_
_entity.id
_entity.type
_entity.pdbx_description
1 polymer ?
#
loop_
_entity_poly.entity_id
_entity_poly.type
_entity_poly.pdbx_seq_one_letter_code
_entity_poly.pdbx_strand_id
1 'polypeptide(L)'
;MADVYQITAIASLAGVSILGFLAAIIAPKGKDGSISGSIASHKILYVAAGIIITSLAGLFCLSLVYWYMPTYSMPGYTILLALLTFSLACLIAWAPADAVKNKRLRDIHFAAGQLLGIVFIFLLATILYSSSIKIPPAVQAVVYLTVGYSLLCYVLYISVPRLRKYFLYFEIPFLAALVLSFLLLALSI
;
A
#
# COMPACT_ATOMS: atom_id res chain seq x y z
N MET A 1 -18.55 -13.94 -12.07
CA MET A 1 -18.31 -12.54 -11.61
C MET A 1 -17.10 -12.42 -10.69
N ALA A 2 -16.83 -13.41 -9.81
CA ALA A 2 -15.63 -13.43 -8.96
C ALA A 2 -14.32 -13.28 -9.76
N ASP A 3 -14.23 -13.92 -10.93
CA ASP A 3 -13.01 -13.94 -11.75
C ASP A 3 -12.55 -12.54 -12.20
N VAL A 4 -13.48 -11.65 -12.57
CA VAL A 4 -13.12 -10.29 -13.07
C VAL A 4 -12.51 -9.45 -11.95
N TYR A 5 -13.09 -9.49 -10.75
CA TYR A 5 -12.60 -8.72 -9.61
C TYR A 5 -11.33 -9.34 -9.00
N GLN A 6 -11.15 -10.66 -9.07
CA GLN A 6 -9.91 -11.35 -8.73
C GLN A 6 -8.77 -10.94 -9.69
N ILE A 7 -9.00 -11.00 -11.00
CA ILE A 7 -8.03 -10.54 -12.02
C ILE A 7 -7.71 -9.06 -11.80
N THR A 8 -8.71 -8.24 -11.50
CA THR A 8 -8.53 -6.82 -11.20
C THR A 8 -7.67 -6.60 -9.94
N ALA A 9 -7.83 -7.44 -8.91
CA ALA A 9 -6.99 -7.39 -7.71
C ALA A 9 -5.54 -7.72 -8.04
N ILE A 10 -5.32 -8.80 -8.79
CA ILE A 10 -3.98 -9.25 -9.18
C ILE A 10 -3.31 -8.20 -10.05
N ALA A 11 -4.01 -7.69 -11.08
CA ALA A 11 -3.49 -6.69 -12.00
C ALA A 11 -3.18 -5.38 -11.30
N SER A 12 -4.03 -4.92 -10.38
CA SER A 12 -3.79 -3.69 -9.62
C SER A 12 -2.57 -3.81 -8.70
N LEU A 13 -2.45 -4.91 -7.95
CA LEU A 13 -1.32 -5.19 -7.06
C LEU A 13 0.00 -5.39 -7.82
N ALA A 14 -0.03 -6.14 -8.92
CA ALA A 14 1.13 -6.34 -9.79
C ALA A 14 1.56 -5.01 -10.44
N GLY A 15 0.60 -4.20 -10.91
CA GLY A 15 0.86 -2.87 -11.47
C GLY A 15 1.54 -1.94 -10.47
N VAL A 16 1.04 -1.86 -9.24
CA VAL A 16 1.67 -1.05 -8.18
C VAL A 16 3.08 -1.56 -7.86
N SER A 17 3.29 -2.88 -7.83
CA SER A 17 4.61 -3.48 -7.58
C SER A 17 5.62 -3.15 -8.67
N ILE A 18 5.22 -3.28 -9.94
CA ILE A 18 6.07 -2.97 -11.09
C ILE A 18 6.44 -1.49 -11.07
N LEU A 19 5.48 -0.61 -10.82
CA LEU A 19 5.73 0.84 -10.75
C LEU A 19 6.65 1.19 -9.58
N GLY A 20 6.42 0.62 -8.40
CA GLY A 20 7.27 0.82 -7.24
C GLY A 20 8.71 0.35 -7.48
N PHE A 21 8.87 -0.82 -8.11
CA PHE A 21 10.17 -1.37 -8.47
C PHE A 21 10.90 -0.52 -9.52
N LEU A 22 10.22 -0.13 -10.59
CA LEU A 22 10.77 0.77 -11.61
C LEU A 22 11.18 2.11 -11.00
N ALA A 23 10.34 2.69 -10.15
CA ALA A 23 10.63 3.93 -9.47
C ALA A 23 11.84 3.80 -8.53
N ALA A 24 12.01 2.66 -7.86
CA ALA A 24 13.17 2.37 -7.01
C ALA A 24 14.48 2.22 -7.82
N ILE A 25 14.43 1.63 -9.02
CA ILE A 25 15.59 1.51 -9.91
C ILE A 25 15.99 2.86 -10.49
N ILE A 26 15.00 3.65 -10.93
CA ILE A 26 15.19 4.94 -11.61
C ILE A 26 15.54 6.06 -10.61
N ALA A 27 15.33 5.83 -9.30
CA ALA A 27 15.66 6.76 -8.23
C ALA A 27 17.11 7.28 -8.33
N PRO A 28 17.35 8.59 -8.27
CA PRO A 28 18.70 9.13 -8.27
C PRO A 28 19.48 8.64 -7.05
N LYS A 29 20.61 7.96 -7.28
CA LYS A 29 21.54 7.51 -6.24
C LYS A 29 22.41 8.68 -5.79
N GLY A 30 21.90 9.54 -4.90
CA GLY A 30 22.64 10.70 -4.39
C GLY A 30 22.00 11.31 -3.14
N LYS A 31 22.80 12.01 -2.33
CA LYS A 31 22.32 12.72 -1.12
C LYS A 31 21.26 13.74 -1.55
N ASP A 32 20.03 13.57 -1.05
CA ASP A 32 18.88 14.48 -1.13
C ASP A 32 17.88 14.32 -2.30
N GLY A 33 18.02 13.32 -3.18
CA GLY A 33 17.04 13.03 -4.24
C GLY A 33 16.06 11.91 -3.86
N SER A 34 14.84 12.22 -3.42
CA SER A 34 13.80 11.20 -3.26
C SER A 34 13.17 10.82 -4.61
N ILE A 35 12.65 9.59 -4.73
CA ILE A 35 11.88 9.11 -5.91
C ILE A 35 10.74 10.09 -6.22
N SER A 36 9.99 10.44 -5.18
CA SER A 36 8.89 11.42 -5.24
C SER A 36 9.36 12.77 -5.77
N GLY A 37 10.55 13.23 -5.37
CA GLY A 37 11.15 14.48 -5.85
C GLY A 37 11.62 14.42 -7.31
N SER A 38 12.17 13.28 -7.74
CA SER A 38 12.57 13.06 -9.12
C SER A 38 11.36 13.06 -10.06
N ILE A 39 10.29 12.35 -9.71
CA ILE A 39 9.04 12.32 -10.48
C ILE A 39 8.37 13.70 -10.48
N ALA A 40 8.31 14.37 -9.33
CA ALA A 40 7.75 15.72 -9.18
C ALA A 40 8.44 16.77 -10.08
N SER A 41 9.74 16.60 -10.37
CA SER A 41 10.49 17.53 -11.21
C SER A 41 10.06 17.50 -12.69
N HIS A 42 9.25 16.51 -13.10
CA HIS A 42 8.81 16.32 -14.48
C HIS A 42 7.27 16.28 -14.55
N LYS A 43 6.66 17.41 -14.93
CA LYS A 43 5.19 17.63 -14.89
C LYS A 43 4.37 16.51 -15.53
N ILE A 44 4.80 15.99 -16.68
CA ILE A 44 4.08 14.92 -17.40
C ILE A 44 4.19 13.58 -16.65
N LEU A 45 5.40 13.21 -16.21
CA LEU A 45 5.62 11.98 -15.44
C LEU A 45 4.89 12.02 -14.10
N TYR A 46 4.85 13.18 -13.46
CA TYR A 46 4.09 13.41 -12.24
C TYR A 46 2.59 13.15 -12.44
N VAL A 47 1.98 13.79 -13.43
CA VAL A 47 0.55 13.63 -13.72
C VAL A 47 0.24 12.18 -14.12
N ALA A 48 1.08 11.57 -14.95
CA ALA A 48 0.91 10.17 -15.35
C ALA A 48 0.99 9.23 -14.15
N ALA A 49 1.99 9.38 -13.28
CA ALA A 49 2.12 8.59 -12.05
C ALA A 49 0.91 8.77 -11.13
N GLY A 50 0.43 10.01 -10.95
CA GLY A 50 -0.76 10.32 -10.16
C GLY A 50 -2.02 9.60 -10.67
N ILE A 51 -2.28 9.68 -11.97
CA ILE A 51 -3.42 9.00 -12.61
C ILE A 51 -3.31 7.48 -12.46
N ILE A 52 -2.13 6.91 -12.72
CA ILE A 52 -1.92 5.47 -12.68
C ILE A 52 -2.10 4.94 -11.25
N ILE A 53 -1.46 5.56 -10.25
CA ILE A 53 -1.59 5.16 -8.83
C ILE A 53 -3.04 5.27 -8.37
N THR A 54 -3.71 6.38 -8.70
CA THR A 54 -5.14 6.59 -8.35
C THR A 54 -6.02 5.50 -8.97
N SER A 55 -5.80 5.18 -10.24
CA SER A 55 -6.57 4.16 -10.96
C SER A 55 -6.34 2.77 -10.36
N LEU A 56 -5.08 2.40 -10.09
CA LEU A 56 -4.75 1.10 -9.49
C LEU A 56 -5.31 0.98 -8.07
N ALA A 57 -5.25 2.05 -7.27
CA ALA A 57 -5.86 2.08 -5.95
C ALA A 57 -7.39 1.93 -6.02
N GLY A 58 -8.04 2.60 -6.97
CA GLY A 58 -9.47 2.46 -7.23
C GLY A 58 -9.86 1.04 -7.61
N LEU A 59 -9.12 0.42 -8.54
CA LEU A 59 -9.30 -0.97 -8.95
C LEU A 59 -9.11 -1.93 -7.77
N PHE A 60 -8.07 -1.74 -6.96
CA PHE A 60 -7.87 -2.54 -5.75
C PHE A 60 -9.02 -2.38 -4.75
N CYS A 61 -9.52 -1.16 -4.52
CA CYS A 61 -10.64 -0.92 -3.61
C CYS A 61 -11.96 -1.53 -4.14
N LEU A 62 -12.19 -1.50 -5.45
CA LEU A 62 -13.32 -2.21 -6.07
C LEU A 62 -13.20 -3.72 -5.85
N SER A 63 -12.03 -4.30 -6.09
CA SER A 63 -11.78 -5.71 -5.79
C SER A 63 -11.92 -6.03 -4.31
N LEU A 64 -11.53 -5.12 -3.42
CA LEU A 64 -11.68 -5.29 -1.98
C LEU A 64 -13.16 -5.42 -1.59
N VAL A 65 -14.02 -4.53 -2.11
CA VAL A 65 -15.46 -4.48 -1.79
C VAL A 65 -16.25 -5.58 -2.50
N TYR A 66 -16.03 -5.79 -3.79
CA TYR A 66 -16.84 -6.71 -4.58
C TYR A 66 -16.33 -8.15 -4.58
N TRP A 67 -15.11 -8.39 -4.10
CA TRP A 67 -14.54 -9.74 -4.09
C TRP A 67 -13.94 -10.17 -2.76
N TYR A 68 -13.00 -9.42 -2.17
CA TYR A 68 -12.44 -9.83 -0.86
C TYR A 68 -13.50 -9.87 0.23
N MET A 69 -14.31 -8.82 0.34
CA MET A 69 -15.34 -8.71 1.36
C MET A 69 -16.32 -9.90 1.35
N PRO A 70 -16.96 -10.26 0.22
CA PRO A 70 -17.84 -11.44 0.19
C PRO A 70 -17.07 -12.75 0.34
N THR A 71 -15.88 -12.89 -0.26
CA THR A 71 -15.13 -14.15 -0.23
C THR A 71 -14.63 -14.49 1.17
N TYR A 72 -14.13 -13.50 1.91
CA TYR A 72 -13.61 -13.67 3.26
C TYR A 72 -14.61 -13.28 4.36
N SER A 73 -15.90 -13.15 4.02
CA SER A 73 -16.97 -12.74 4.94
C SER A 73 -16.59 -11.53 5.80
N MET A 74 -15.94 -10.54 5.18
CA MET A 74 -15.43 -9.38 5.91
C MET A 74 -16.60 -8.49 6.39
N PRO A 75 -16.49 -7.90 7.59
CA PRO A 75 -17.53 -7.05 8.17
C PRO A 75 -17.76 -5.76 7.37
N GLY A 76 -18.94 -5.15 7.55
CA GLY A 76 -19.34 -3.96 6.79
C GLY A 76 -18.42 -2.74 6.93
N TYR A 77 -17.63 -2.64 8.03
CA TYR A 77 -16.64 -1.57 8.18
C TYR A 77 -15.50 -1.65 7.14
N THR A 78 -15.34 -2.78 6.42
CA THR A 78 -14.38 -2.92 5.32
C THR A 78 -14.63 -1.90 4.20
N ILE A 79 -15.87 -1.46 3.99
CA ILE A 79 -16.19 -0.39 3.03
C ILE A 79 -15.52 0.92 3.46
N LEU A 80 -15.56 1.26 4.75
CA LEU A 80 -14.86 2.43 5.27
C LEU A 80 -13.35 2.32 5.10
N LEU A 81 -12.78 1.14 5.34
CA LEU A 81 -11.35 0.89 5.11
C LEU A 81 -10.98 1.02 3.62
N ALA A 82 -11.84 0.61 2.70
CA ALA A 82 -11.65 0.81 1.26
C ALA A 82 -11.64 2.29 0.89
N LEU A 83 -12.60 3.08 1.39
CA LEU A 83 -12.68 4.52 1.16
C LEU A 83 -11.46 5.25 1.74
N LEU A 84 -11.00 4.85 2.93
CA LEU A 84 -9.78 5.38 3.52
C LEU A 84 -8.56 5.03 2.69
N THR A 85 -8.44 3.78 2.23
CA THR A 85 -7.35 3.30 1.36
C THR A 85 -7.28 4.16 0.10
N PHE A 86 -8.40 4.34 -0.60
CA PHE A 86 -8.47 5.18 -1.80
C PHE A 86 -8.10 6.64 -1.51
N SER A 87 -8.70 7.23 -0.48
CA SER A 87 -8.48 8.65 -0.14
C SER A 87 -7.02 8.93 0.23
N LEU A 88 -6.41 8.04 1.02
CA LEU A 88 -5.01 8.15 1.42
C LEU A 88 -4.07 7.90 0.23
N ALA A 89 -4.39 6.94 -0.65
CA ALA A 89 -3.62 6.72 -1.88
C ALA A 89 -3.65 7.96 -2.80
N CYS A 90 -4.80 8.61 -2.95
CA CYS A 90 -4.91 9.88 -3.68
C CYS A 90 -4.04 10.98 -3.04
N LEU A 91 -4.08 11.13 -1.71
CA LEU A 91 -3.22 12.10 -1.02
C LEU A 91 -1.73 11.82 -1.26
N ILE A 92 -1.31 10.55 -1.22
CA ILE A 92 0.08 10.16 -1.47
C ILE A 92 0.47 10.41 -2.93
N ALA A 93 -0.42 10.10 -3.88
CA ALA A 93 -0.18 10.23 -5.31
C ALA A 93 -0.09 11.69 -5.78
N TRP A 94 -0.87 12.60 -5.17
CA TRP A 94 -1.01 14.00 -5.61
C TRP A 94 -0.39 15.05 -4.68
N ALA A 95 0.15 14.67 -3.51
CA ALA A 95 1.01 15.53 -2.70
C ALA A 95 2.52 15.65 -3.14
N PRO A 96 3.12 14.79 -4.00
CA PRO A 96 4.57 14.82 -4.22
C PRO A 96 5.12 16.10 -4.86
N ALA A 97 4.36 16.78 -5.73
CA ALA A 97 4.89 17.91 -6.52
C ALA A 97 5.26 19.13 -5.66
N ASP A 98 4.48 19.41 -4.62
CA ASP A 98 4.67 20.59 -3.77
C ASP A 98 5.34 20.25 -2.42
N ALA A 99 5.34 18.98 -2.01
CA ALA A 99 5.98 18.51 -0.77
C ALA A 99 7.51 18.73 -0.75
N VAL A 100 8.17 18.78 -1.92
CA VAL A 100 9.61 19.09 -2.00
C VAL A 100 9.90 20.53 -1.54
N LYS A 101 8.96 21.45 -1.74
CA LYS A 101 9.12 22.88 -1.43
C LYS A 101 8.39 23.31 -0.15
N ASN A 102 7.35 22.59 0.26
CA ASN A 102 6.52 22.93 1.41
C ASN A 102 6.57 21.85 2.49
N LYS A 103 7.16 22.19 3.64
CA LYS A 103 7.27 21.31 4.81
C LYS A 103 5.92 20.73 5.25
N ARG A 104 4.84 21.52 5.24
CA ARG A 104 3.51 21.06 5.68
C ARG A 104 2.95 19.99 4.75
N LEU A 105 3.11 20.15 3.43
CA LEU A 105 2.66 19.16 2.45
C LEU A 105 3.48 17.87 2.52
N ARG A 106 4.78 17.99 2.82
CA ARG A 106 5.64 16.84 3.11
C ARG A 106 5.16 16.06 4.33
N ASP A 107 4.85 16.76 5.42
CA ASP A 107 4.38 16.12 6.65
C ASP A 107 3.02 15.42 6.42
N ILE A 108 2.13 16.02 5.61
CA ILE A 108 0.86 15.40 5.19
C ILE A 108 1.09 14.13 4.34
N HIS A 109 2.00 14.18 3.37
CA HIS A 109 2.35 13.01 2.53
C HIS A 109 2.86 11.84 3.39
N PHE A 110 3.78 12.13 4.33
CA PHE A 110 4.28 11.11 5.26
C PHE A 110 3.19 10.56 6.18
N ALA A 111 2.34 11.44 6.75
CA ALA A 111 1.24 11.02 7.60
C ALA A 111 0.23 10.15 6.83
N ALA A 112 -0.07 10.49 5.56
CA ALA A 112 -0.95 9.72 4.71
C ALA A 112 -0.38 8.32 4.42
N GLY A 113 0.92 8.21 4.13
CA GLY A 113 1.61 6.92 3.96
C GLY A 113 1.52 6.04 5.21
N GLN A 114 1.73 6.62 6.39
CA GLN A 114 1.62 5.87 7.66
C GLN A 114 0.19 5.40 7.93
N LEU A 115 -0.79 6.29 7.77
CA LEU A 115 -2.20 5.94 7.94
C LEU A 115 -2.63 4.85 6.95
N LEU A 116 -2.16 4.91 5.71
CA LEU A 116 -2.44 3.88 4.70
C LEU A 116 -1.87 2.52 5.13
N GLY A 117 -0.64 2.51 5.64
CA GLY A 117 -0.04 1.30 6.19
C GLY A 117 -0.85 0.70 7.35
N ILE A 118 -1.33 1.54 8.26
CA ILE A 118 -2.22 1.11 9.37
C ILE A 118 -3.51 0.50 8.82
N VAL A 119 -4.16 1.14 7.84
CA VAL A 119 -5.38 0.63 7.21
C VAL A 119 -5.14 -0.77 6.60
N PHE A 120 -4.01 -0.98 5.93
CA PHE A 120 -3.67 -2.30 5.38
C PHE A 120 -3.44 -3.36 6.46
N ILE A 121 -2.81 -3.02 7.60
CA ILE A 121 -2.69 -3.94 8.74
C ILE A 121 -4.08 -4.36 9.23
N PHE A 122 -5.00 -3.41 9.39
CA PHE A 122 -6.38 -3.70 9.79
C PHE A 122 -7.11 -4.57 8.76
N LEU A 123 -6.90 -4.35 7.47
CA LEU A 123 -7.48 -5.18 6.41
C LEU A 123 -6.96 -6.62 6.47
N LEU A 124 -5.64 -6.82 6.57
CA LEU A 124 -5.05 -8.16 6.68
C LEU A 124 -5.47 -8.88 7.96
N ALA A 125 -5.49 -8.17 9.10
CA ALA A 125 -6.00 -8.72 10.34
C ALA A 125 -7.48 -9.12 10.22
N THR A 126 -8.30 -8.27 9.59
CA THR A 126 -9.72 -8.57 9.35
C THR A 126 -9.85 -9.85 8.52
N ILE A 127 -9.12 -10.00 7.41
CA ILE A 127 -9.13 -11.22 6.59
C ILE A 127 -8.75 -12.45 7.43
N LEU A 128 -7.71 -12.36 8.27
CA LEU A 128 -7.28 -13.48 9.11
C LEU A 128 -8.33 -13.91 10.15
N TYR A 129 -9.07 -12.96 10.72
CA TYR A 129 -10.01 -13.24 11.82
C TYR A 129 -11.47 -13.39 11.39
N SER A 130 -11.86 -12.86 10.23
CA SER A 130 -13.22 -12.95 9.70
C SER A 130 -13.40 -14.04 8.64
N SER A 131 -12.31 -14.60 8.09
CA SER A 131 -12.40 -15.55 6.99
C SER A 131 -13.22 -16.78 7.36
N SER A 132 -14.32 -16.97 6.63
CA SER A 132 -15.11 -18.21 6.62
C SER A 132 -14.46 -19.31 5.77
N ILE A 133 -13.45 -18.98 4.97
CA ILE A 133 -12.72 -19.91 4.10
C ILE A 133 -11.42 -20.34 4.78
N LYS A 134 -11.05 -21.62 4.63
CA LYS A 134 -9.79 -22.14 5.13
C LYS A 134 -8.63 -21.65 4.25
N ILE A 135 -7.91 -20.64 4.74
CA ILE A 135 -6.70 -20.13 4.09
C ILE A 135 -5.58 -21.18 4.22
N PRO A 136 -4.82 -21.48 3.15
CA PRO A 136 -3.67 -22.39 3.23
C PRO A 136 -2.66 -21.94 4.29
N PRO A 137 -2.10 -22.86 5.11
CA PRO A 137 -1.21 -22.48 6.23
C PRO A 137 0.00 -21.64 5.81
N ALA A 138 0.58 -21.91 4.64
CA ALA A 138 1.70 -21.13 4.10
C ALA A 138 1.30 -19.67 3.81
N VAL A 139 0.12 -19.44 3.23
CA VAL A 139 -0.41 -18.11 2.95
C VAL A 139 -0.72 -17.39 4.25
N GLN A 140 -1.37 -18.08 5.19
CA GLN A 140 -1.68 -17.54 6.51
C GLN A 140 -0.41 -17.12 7.28
N ALA A 141 0.65 -17.92 7.22
CA ALA A 141 1.95 -17.60 7.82
C ALA A 141 2.57 -16.33 7.23
N VAL A 142 2.52 -16.15 5.90
CA VAL A 142 3.00 -14.92 5.25
C VAL A 142 2.20 -13.71 5.72
N VAL A 143 0.87 -13.81 5.81
CA VAL A 143 0.04 -12.70 6.29
C VAL A 143 0.35 -12.36 7.75
N TYR A 144 0.53 -13.34 8.63
CA TYR A 144 0.95 -13.10 10.02
C TYR A 144 2.33 -12.44 10.12
N LEU A 145 3.31 -12.91 9.33
CA LEU A 145 4.64 -12.30 9.29
C LEU A 145 4.57 -10.86 8.81
N THR A 146 3.77 -10.57 7.79
CA THR A 146 3.54 -9.22 7.29
C THR A 146 2.94 -8.34 8.38
N VAL A 147 1.86 -8.76 9.04
CA VAL A 147 1.24 -7.99 10.14
C VAL A 147 2.23 -7.75 11.28
N GLY A 148 2.96 -8.78 11.71
CA GLY A 148 3.95 -8.68 12.79
C GLY A 148 5.12 -7.75 12.44
N TYR A 149 5.69 -7.89 11.25
CA TYR A 149 6.74 -7.02 10.74
C TYR A 149 6.28 -5.56 10.65
N SER A 150 5.05 -5.34 10.18
CA SER A 150 4.47 -4.00 10.05
C SER A 150 4.30 -3.31 11.40
N LEU A 151 3.77 -4.04 12.40
CA LEU A 151 3.65 -3.55 13.77
C LEU A 151 5.02 -3.27 14.38
N LEU A 152 6.00 -4.16 14.18
CA LEU A 152 7.37 -3.96 14.65
C LEU A 152 7.98 -2.69 14.06
N CYS A 153 7.87 -2.49 12.74
CA CYS A 153 8.35 -1.29 12.06
C CYS A 153 7.68 -0.01 12.62
N TYR A 154 6.38 -0.05 12.90
CA TYR A 154 5.65 1.07 13.49
C TYR A 154 6.10 1.37 14.92
N VAL A 155 6.25 0.35 15.77
CA VAL A 155 6.77 0.48 17.14
C VAL A 155 8.19 1.05 17.12
N LEU A 156 9.07 0.55 16.25
CA LEU A 156 10.44 1.05 16.09
C LEU A 156 10.46 2.50 15.62
N TYR A 157 9.57 2.88 14.70
CA TYR A 157 9.44 4.26 14.22
C TYR A 157 9.07 5.24 15.34
N ILE A 158 8.12 4.86 16.20
CA ILE A 158 7.70 5.69 17.34
C ILE A 158 8.79 5.73 18.41
N SER A 159 9.28 4.56 18.81
CA SER A 159 10.10 4.36 20.02
C SER A 159 11.58 4.72 19.81
N VAL A 160 12.08 4.65 18.58
CA VAL A 160 13.51 4.88 18.28
C VAL A 160 13.65 6.04 17.29
N PRO A 161 13.75 7.29 17.76
CA PRO A 161 13.83 8.47 16.88
C PRO A 161 14.99 8.42 15.87
N ARG A 162 16.09 7.73 16.21
CA ARG A 162 17.23 7.52 15.30
C ARG A 162 16.87 6.66 14.09
N LEU A 163 15.94 5.71 14.24
CA LEU A 163 15.51 4.83 13.15
C LEU A 163 14.58 5.51 12.15
N ARG A 164 13.96 6.66 12.51
CA ARG A 164 13.12 7.45 11.60
C ARG A 164 13.87 7.89 10.34
N LYS A 165 15.20 8.07 10.42
CA LYS A 165 16.04 8.41 9.26
C LYS A 165 16.17 7.26 8.26
N TYR A 166 15.95 6.03 8.70
CA TYR A 166 16.02 4.81 7.89
C TYR A 166 14.64 4.31 7.47
N PHE A 167 13.58 5.09 7.71
CA PHE A 167 12.19 4.67 7.48
C PHE A 167 11.94 4.16 6.05
N LEU A 168 12.55 4.80 5.05
CA LEU A 168 12.51 4.38 3.64
C LEU A 168 13.01 2.93 3.42
N TYR A 169 14.03 2.49 4.17
CA TYR A 169 14.53 1.11 4.09
C TYR A 169 13.57 0.09 4.71
N PHE A 170 12.72 0.51 5.64
CA PHE A 170 11.69 -0.34 6.24
C PHE A 170 10.39 -0.35 5.41
N GLU A 171 10.10 0.77 4.74
CA GLU A 171 8.89 0.99 3.94
C GLU A 171 8.86 0.11 2.68
N ILE A 172 9.98 -0.06 1.99
CA ILE A 172 10.05 -0.87 0.77
C ILE A 172 9.76 -2.36 1.05
N PRO A 173 10.45 -3.05 2.00
CA PRO A 173 10.12 -4.42 2.36
C PRO A 173 8.70 -4.58 2.90
N PHE A 174 8.21 -3.57 3.64
CA PHE A 174 6.85 -3.55 4.15
C PHE A 174 5.81 -3.53 3.02
N LEU A 175 5.95 -2.63 2.05
CA LEU A 175 5.05 -2.54 0.92
C LEU A 175 5.10 -3.83 0.08
N ALA A 176 6.29 -4.39 -0.13
CA ALA A 176 6.47 -5.66 -0.82
C ALA A 176 5.76 -6.82 -0.09
N ALA A 177 5.90 -6.90 1.24
CA ALA A 177 5.24 -7.92 2.06
C ALA A 177 3.70 -7.76 2.05
N LEU A 178 3.19 -6.53 2.10
CA LEU A 178 1.77 -6.23 1.96
C LEU A 178 1.23 -6.71 0.61
N VAL A 179 1.87 -6.32 -0.48
CA VAL A 179 1.42 -6.70 -1.83
C VAL A 179 1.50 -8.21 -2.00
N LEU A 180 2.59 -8.85 -1.56
CA LEU A 180 2.72 -10.30 -1.60
C LEU A 180 1.60 -10.99 -0.81
N SER A 181 1.25 -10.47 0.37
CA SER A 181 0.18 -11.03 1.21
C SER A 181 -1.17 -10.99 0.49
N PHE A 182 -1.55 -9.86 -0.10
CA PHE A 182 -2.79 -9.76 -0.88
C PHE A 182 -2.73 -10.60 -2.16
N LEU A 183 -1.60 -10.66 -2.87
CA LEU A 183 -1.48 -11.51 -4.06
C LEU A 183 -1.63 -13.00 -3.71
N LEU A 184 -0.99 -13.47 -2.64
CA LEU A 184 -1.12 -14.85 -2.19
C LEU A 184 -2.53 -15.16 -1.72
N LEU A 185 -3.18 -14.25 -1.00
CA LEU A 185 -4.60 -14.38 -0.66
C LEU A 185 -5.44 -14.51 -1.93
N ALA A 186 -5.21 -13.62 -2.91
CA ALA A 186 -5.95 -13.64 -4.16
C ALA A 186 -5.76 -14.95 -4.97
N LEU A 187 -4.61 -15.61 -4.84
CA LEU A 187 -4.29 -16.85 -5.56
C LEU A 187 -4.62 -18.11 -4.76
N SER A 188 -5.07 -17.97 -3.50
CA SER A 188 -5.28 -19.09 -2.57
C SER A 188 -6.69 -19.67 -2.55
N ILE A 189 -7.60 -19.05 -3.30
CA ILE A 189 -9.01 -19.41 -3.44
C ILE A 189 -9.20 -20.02 -4.83
#